data_AF-A0A1M5SA64-F1
#
_entry.id   AF-A0A1M5SA64-F1
#
_cell.length_a   1.000
_cell.length_b   1.000
_cell.length_c   1.000
_cell.angle_alpha   90.00
_cell.angle_beta   90.00
_cell.angle_gamma   90.00
#
_symmetry.space_group_name_H-M   'P 1'
#
loop_
_entity.id
_entity.type
_entity.pdbx_description
1 polymer ?
#
loop_
_entity_poly.entity_id
_entity_poly.type
_entity_poly.pdbx_seq_one_letter_code
_entity_poly.pdbx_strand_id
1 'polypeptide(L)' 'MRLAFNFKNGKKIILTEDETSKFLKRLNYLKLLKLVTSSKNNNSGTFMVKEKEVNSQELSSIEMHL' A
#
# COMPACT_ATOMS: atom_id res chain seq x y z
N MET A 1 11.60 10.98 1.86
CA MET A 1 10.45 10.13 2.27
C MET A 1 10.42 8.81 1.50
N ARG A 2 10.35 7.70 2.23
CA ARG A 2 10.31 6.33 1.68
C ARG A 2 9.11 5.55 2.25
N LEU A 3 8.42 4.82 1.39
CA LEU A 3 7.32 3.92 1.76
C LEU A 3 7.83 2.49 1.94
N ALA A 4 7.45 1.84 3.04
CA ALA A 4 7.71 0.44 3.28
C ALA A 4 6.40 -0.35 3.35
N PHE A 5 6.36 -1.48 2.64
CA PHE A 5 5.29 -2.47 2.69
C PHE A 5 5.80 -3.69 3.46
N ASN A 6 5.17 -3.99 4.59
CA ASN A 6 5.48 -5.16 5.39
C ASN A 6 4.40 -6.21 5.16
N PHE A 7 4.81 -7.40 4.77
CA PHE A 7 3.91 -8.51 4.43
C PHE A 7 3.79 -9.48 5.60
N LYS A 8 2.66 -10.17 5.71
CA LYS A 8 2.40 -11.16 6.78
C LYS A 8 3.37 -12.35 6.74
N ASN A 9 3.95 -12.63 5.59
CA ASN A 9 4.97 -13.66 5.42
C ASN A 9 6.39 -13.21 5.82
N GLY A 10 6.53 -12.02 6.43
CA GLY A 10 7.83 -11.47 6.87
C GLY A 10 8.63 -10.78 5.76
N LYS A 11 8.14 -10.77 4.51
CA LYS A 11 8.77 -10.01 3.43
C LYS A 11 8.59 -8.50 3.66
N LYS A 12 9.60 -7.72 3.29
CA LYS A 12 9.55 -6.25 3.31
C LYS A 12 9.93 -5.69 1.94
N ILE A 13 9.13 -4.75 1.43
CA ILE A 13 9.45 -3.99 0.21
C ILE A 13 9.60 -2.53 0.61
N ILE A 14 10.77 -1.95 0.32
CA ILE A 14 11.04 -0.53 0.55
C ILE A 14 11.11 0.17 -0.80
N LEU A 15 10.28 1.19 -0.97
CA LEU A 15 10.29 2.05 -2.14
C LEU A 15 11.44 3.08 -2.05
N THR A 16 11.99 3.43 -3.21
CA THR A 16 12.82 4.64 -3.36
C THR A 16 11.94 5.88 -3.26
N GLU A 17 12.54 7.06 -3.16
CA GLU A 17 11.78 8.31 -3.09
C GLU A 17 10.97 8.58 -4.37
N ASP A 18 11.54 8.29 -5.54
CA ASP A 18 10.85 8.42 -6.82
C ASP A 18 9.67 7.43 -6.94
N GLU A 19 9.88 6.17 -6.53
CA GLU A 19 8.82 5.16 -6.47
C GLU A 19 7.71 5.56 -5.49
N THR A 20 8.08 6.12 -4.33
CA THR A 20 7.15 6.62 -3.29
C THR A 20 6.31 7.76 -3.87
N SER A 21 6.93 8.74 -4.54
CA SER A 21 6.26 9.87 -5.15
C SER A 21 5.28 9.44 -6.25
N LYS A 22 5.69 8.51 -7.12
CA LYS A 22 4.81 7.94 -8.17
C LYS A 22 3.65 7.15 -7.57
N PHE A 23 3.89 6.36 -6.52
CA PHE A 23 2.86 5.60 -5.83
C PHE A 23 1.82 6.51 -5.19
N LEU A 24 2.25 7.55 -4.47
CA LEU A 24 1.35 8.53 -3.86
C LEU A 24 0.55 9.31 -4.89
N LYS A 25 1.15 9.68 -6.04
CA LYS A 25 0.43 10.33 -7.15
C LYS A 25 -0.62 9.42 -7.80
N ARG A 26 -0.39 8.11 -7.84
CA ARG A 26 -1.32 7.11 -8.39
C ARG A 26 -2.38 6.66 -7.38
N LEU A 27 -2.10 6.81 -6.09
CA LEU A 27 -3.05 6.58 -5.03
C LEU A 27 -4.17 7.60 -5.13
N ASN A 28 -5.30 7.17 -5.67
CA ASN A 28 -6.52 7.95 -5.59
C ASN A 28 -6.94 7.99 -4.12
N TYR A 29 -6.74 9.12 -3.45
CA TYR A 29 -7.05 9.32 -2.02
C TYR A 29 -8.49 8.93 -1.68
N LEU A 30 -9.43 9.03 -2.63
CA LEU A 30 -10.82 8.55 -2.48
C LEU A 30 -10.92 7.03 -2.34
N LYS A 31 -10.06 6.25 -3.01
CA LYS A 31 -10.01 4.78 -2.88
C LYS A 31 -9.43 4.36 -1.52
N LEU A 32 -8.44 5.08 -1.01
CA LEU A 32 -7.90 4.86 0.34
C LEU A 32 -8.95 5.17 1.40
N LEU A 33 -9.60 6.33 1.31
CA LEU A 33 -10.71 6.69 2.19
C LEU A 33 -11.82 5.65 2.11
N LYS A 34 -12.18 5.16 0.92
CA LYS A 34 -13.18 4.09 0.77
C LYS A 34 -12.72 2.78 1.42
N LEU A 35 -11.44 2.41 1.33
CA LEU A 35 -10.88 1.23 2.01
C LEU A 35 -10.95 1.36 3.54
N VAL A 36 -10.61 2.53 4.07
CA VAL A 36 -10.60 2.80 5.52
C VAL A 36 -12.02 2.97 6.08
N THR A 37 -12.92 3.63 5.35
CA THR A 37 -14.31 3.88 5.78
C THR A 37 -15.25 2.70 5.51
N SER A 38 -14.91 1.80 4.58
CA SER A 38 -15.66 0.55 4.35
C SER A 38 -15.33 -0.54 5.37
N SER A 39 -14.95 -0.17 6.60
CA SER A 39 -14.58 -1.03 7.74
C SER A 39 -15.63 -2.09 8.14
N LYS A 40 -16.70 -2.27 7.37
CA LYS A 40 -17.74 -3.25 7.60
C LYS A 40 -17.77 -4.44 6.64
N ASN A 41 -16.96 -4.48 5.58
CA ASN A 41 -16.87 -5.66 4.73
C ASN A 41 -15.44 -5.87 4.22
N ASN A 42 -15.05 -7.15 4.16
CA ASN A 42 -13.78 -7.71 3.68
C ASN A 42 -13.34 -7.18 2.30
N ASN A 43 -12.96 -5.91 2.18
CA ASN A 43 -12.45 -5.35 0.94
C ASN A 43 -11.00 -5.77 0.75
N SER A 44 -10.83 -6.99 0.22
CA SER A 44 -9.65 -7.41 -0.53
C SER A 44 -9.51 -6.46 -1.73
N GLY A 45 -8.59 -5.52 -1.61
CA GLY A 45 -8.24 -4.60 -2.69
C GLY A 45 -6.83 -4.92 -3.14
N THR A 46 -6.60 -4.90 -4.44
CA THR A 46 -5.24 -5.02 -4.97
C THR A 46 -4.64 -3.63 -5.22
N PHE A 47 -3.35 -3.49 -4.97
CA PHE A 47 -2.59 -2.29 -5.28
C PHE A 47 -1.27 -2.64 -5.94
N MET A 48 -0.83 -1.76 -6.84
CA MET A 48 0.40 -1.95 -7.60
C MET A 48 1.61 -1.41 -6.83
N VAL A 49 2.51 -2.30 -6.43
CA VAL A 49 3.78 -1.99 -5.76
C VAL A 49 4.92 -2.45 -6.66
N LYS A 50 5.77 -1.53 -7.12
CA LYS A 50 6.86 -1.82 -8.08
C LYS A 50 6.40 -2.66 -9.28
N GLU A 51 5.28 -2.27 -9.89
CA GLU A 51 4.67 -2.98 -11.03
C GLU A 51 4.18 -4.41 -10.72
N LYS A 52 4.14 -4.80 -9.45
CA LYS A 52 3.50 -6.04 -9.00
C LYS A 52 2.17 -5.75 -8.32
N GLU A 53 1.17 -6.53 -8.68
CA GLU A 53 -0.12 -6.51 -8.00
C GLU A 53 0.02 -7.20 -6.64
N VAL A 54 -0.36 -6.50 -5.58
CA VAL A 54 -0.31 -6.98 -4.20
C VAL A 54 -1.70 -6.91 -3.61
N ASN A 55 -2.16 -8.00 -2.99
CA ASN A 55 -3.43 -8.04 -2.26
C ASN A 55 -3.29 -7.40 -0.88
N SER A 56 -4.23 -6.52 -0.52
CA SER A 56 -4.30 -5.88 0.80
C SER A 56 -4.29 -6.84 1.97
N GLN A 57 -4.77 -8.06 1.79
CA GLN A 57 -4.80 -9.08 2.83
C GLN A 57 -3.43 -9.67 3.14
N GLU A 58 -2.48 -9.57 2.23
CA GLU A 58 -1.11 -10.07 2.41
C GLU A 58 -0.22 -9.06 3.15
N LEU A 59 -0.66 -7.81 3.25
CA LEU A 59 0.03 -6.80 4.02
C LEU A 59 -0.29 -6.92 5.51
N SER A 60 0.78 -6.78 6.30
CA SER A 60 0.72 -6.58 7.74
C SER A 60 0.64 -5.09 8.06
N SER A 61 1.51 -4.27 7.45
CA SER A 61 1.51 -2.82 7.65
C SER A 61 2.09 -2.08 6.44
N ILE A 62 1.79 -0.78 6.36
CA ILE A 62 2.42 0.18 5.46
C ILE A 62 3.04 1.28 6.35
N GLU A 63 4.33 1.53 6.20
CA GLU A 63 5.08 2.50 7.01
C GLU A 63 5.63 3.62 6.14
N MET A 64 5.53 4.86 6.62
CA MET A 64 6.17 6.01 6.01
C MET A 64 7.37 6.42 6.86
N HIS A 65 8.55 6.42 6.24
CA HIS A 65 9.77 6.95 6.85
C HIS A 65 10.07 8.31 6.22
N LEU A 66 10.12 9.35 7.05
CA LEU A 66 10.41 10.73 6.65
C LEU A 66 11.88 10.88 6.26
#